data_AF-A0A941JAL1-F1
#
_entry.id   AF-A0A941JAL1-F1
#
_cell.length_a   1.000
_cell.length_b   1.000
_cell.length_c   1.000
_cell.angle_alpha   90.00
_cell.angle_beta   90.00
_cell.angle_gamma   90.00
#
_symmetry.space_group_name_H-M   'P 1'
#
loop_
_entity.id
_entity.type
_entity.pdbx_description
1 polymer ?
#
loop_
_entity_poly.entity_id
_entity_poly.type
_entity_poly.pdbx_seq_one_letter_code
_entity_poly.pdbx_strand_id
1 'polypeptide(L)'
;MKFPLVRNGRHPLFLENLFIVTEDQKFHDHAGVDLSGISRALLINSQNKTMEQGGSTITQQLARNVYLSHDRTYNRKLSELIYAYQIERKKSKPEIMELYLNAIYFSNGAYGIEAASQYYLK
;
A
#
# COMPACT_ATOMS: atom_id res chain seq x y z
N MET A 1 7.76 -22.00 3.98
CA MET A 1 7.41 -22.08 2.55
C MET A 1 7.77 -20.73 1.93
N LYS A 2 8.65 -20.68 0.92
CA LYS A 2 8.95 -19.42 0.20
C LYS A 2 8.08 -19.42 -1.05
N PHE A 3 7.11 -18.50 -1.13
CA PHE A 3 6.29 -18.33 -2.32
C PHE A 3 7.10 -17.59 -3.40
N PRO A 4 6.89 -17.90 -4.69
CA PRO A 4 7.57 -17.16 -5.75
C PRO A 4 7.12 -15.69 -5.71
N LEU A 5 8.10 -14.79 -5.77
CA LEU A 5 7.81 -13.35 -5.78
C LEU A 5 7.18 -12.96 -7.11
N VAL A 6 6.15 -12.13 -7.06
CA VAL A 6 5.63 -11.42 -8.22
C VAL A 6 6.74 -10.52 -8.74
N ARG A 7 7.08 -10.62 -10.02
CA ARG A 7 8.05 -9.73 -10.68
C ARG A 7 7.34 -8.73 -11.56
N ASN A 8 7.93 -7.56 -11.73
CA ASN A 8 7.46 -6.58 -12.70
C ASN A 8 7.36 -7.21 -14.11
N GLY A 9 6.25 -6.95 -14.80
CA GLY A 9 5.93 -7.52 -16.11
C GLY A 9 5.57 -9.02 -16.11
N ARG A 10 5.51 -9.69 -14.95
CA ARG A 10 5.12 -11.11 -14.81
C ARG A 10 3.83 -11.32 -14.03
N HIS A 11 3.05 -10.28 -13.84
CA HIS A 11 1.70 -10.33 -13.28
C HIS A 11 0.70 -9.71 -14.27
N PRO A 12 -0.59 -10.08 -14.22
CA PRO A 12 -1.60 -9.48 -15.09
C PRO A 12 -1.66 -7.96 -14.91
N LEU A 13 -1.69 -7.20 -16.00
CA LEU A 13 -1.74 -5.72 -15.96
C LEU A 13 -2.94 -5.17 -15.18
N PHE A 14 -4.06 -5.90 -15.16
CA PHE A 14 -5.25 -5.48 -14.41
C PHE A 14 -4.99 -5.39 -12.90
N LEU A 15 -3.99 -6.13 -12.41
CA LEU A 15 -3.74 -6.32 -11.00
C LEU A 15 -3.11 -5.07 -10.38
N GLU A 16 -2.10 -4.49 -11.04
CA GLU A 16 -1.55 -3.19 -10.69
C GLU A 16 -2.62 -2.10 -10.72
N ASN A 17 -3.39 -2.05 -11.81
CA ASN A 17 -4.48 -1.09 -11.96
C ASN A 17 -5.49 -1.20 -10.82
N LEU A 18 -5.90 -2.40 -10.42
CA LEU A 18 -6.85 -2.62 -9.33
C LEU A 18 -6.40 -1.88 -8.06
N PHE A 19 -5.15 -2.09 -7.60
CA PHE A 19 -4.66 -1.43 -6.40
C PHE A 19 -4.52 0.08 -6.57
N ILE A 20 -4.12 0.56 -7.75
CA ILE A 20 -4.08 2.00 -8.02
C ILE A 20 -5.48 2.61 -7.88
N VAL A 21 -6.51 2.05 -8.51
CA VAL A 21 -7.86 2.66 -8.43
C VAL A 21 -8.49 2.54 -7.04
N THR A 22 -8.21 1.48 -6.29
CA THR A 22 -8.82 1.25 -4.97
C THR A 22 -8.07 1.90 -3.81
N GLU A 23 -6.73 1.90 -3.85
CA GLU A 23 -5.89 2.35 -2.72
C GLU A 23 -5.27 3.72 -2.95
N ASP A 24 -4.86 4.04 -4.20
CA ASP A 24 -4.01 5.20 -4.46
C ASP A 24 -4.12 5.69 -5.91
N GLN A 25 -5.23 6.36 -6.23
CA GLN A 25 -5.57 6.76 -7.60
C GLN A 25 -4.54 7.70 -8.24
N LYS A 26 -3.75 8.40 -7.42
CA LYS A 26 -2.71 9.33 -7.85
C LYS A 26 -1.31 8.74 -7.67
N PHE A 27 -1.20 7.42 -7.59
CA PHE A 27 0.06 6.73 -7.31
C PHE A 27 1.23 7.24 -8.16
N HIS A 28 1.02 7.51 -9.44
CA HIS A 28 2.08 8.00 -10.33
C HIS A 28 2.38 9.50 -10.21
N ASP A 29 1.51 10.28 -9.56
CA ASP A 29 1.58 11.74 -9.55
C ASP A 29 2.27 12.30 -8.30
N HIS A 30 2.44 11.50 -7.24
CA HIS A 30 3.04 11.95 -5.98
C HIS A 30 4.32 11.20 -5.62
N ALA A 31 5.14 11.77 -4.72
CA ALA A 31 6.36 11.15 -4.19
C ALA A 31 6.13 10.54 -2.79
N GLY A 32 5.24 9.55 -2.71
CA GLY A 32 4.90 8.80 -1.49
C GLY A 32 3.81 9.40 -0.59
N VAL A 33 3.37 10.63 -0.79
CA VAL A 33 2.30 11.26 -0.01
C VAL A 33 1.34 12.02 -0.93
N ASP A 34 0.06 11.66 -0.91
CA ASP A 34 -1.00 12.40 -1.57
C ASP A 34 -1.68 13.36 -0.59
N LEU A 35 -1.25 14.62 -0.59
CA LEU A 35 -1.85 15.67 0.25
C LEU A 35 -3.32 15.90 -0.10
N SER A 36 -3.69 15.81 -1.38
CA SER A 36 -5.07 16.00 -1.81
C SER A 36 -5.97 14.85 -1.35
N GLY A 37 -5.47 13.62 -1.40
CA GLY A 37 -6.12 12.43 -0.87
C GLY A 37 -6.30 12.48 0.64
N ILE A 38 -5.28 12.94 1.38
CA ILE A 38 -5.37 13.16 2.83
C ILE A 38 -6.45 14.20 3.15
N SER A 39 -6.41 15.37 2.52
CA SER A 39 -7.42 16.42 2.76
C SER A 39 -8.83 15.97 2.44
N ARG A 40 -9.03 15.27 1.31
CA ARG A 40 -10.32 14.69 0.93
C ARG A 40 -10.81 13.66 1.95
N ALA A 41 -9.95 12.74 2.37
CA ALA A 41 -10.30 11.73 3.37
C ALA A 41 -10.67 12.37 4.72
N LEU A 42 -9.96 13.42 5.15
CA LEU A 42 -10.29 14.17 6.36
C LEU A 42 -11.65 14.86 6.27
N LEU A 43 -11.98 15.47 5.13
CA LEU A 43 -13.28 16.12 4.93
C LEU A 43 -14.43 15.12 4.96
N ILE A 44 -14.31 14.01 4.23
CA ILE A 44 -15.35 12.97 4.16
C ILE A 44 -15.53 12.28 5.52
N ASN A 45 -14.44 11.90 6.18
CA ASN A 45 -14.49 11.26 7.50
C ASN A 45 -14.93 12.22 8.62
N SER A 46 -14.92 13.55 8.40
CA SER A 46 -15.48 14.53 9.34
C SER A 46 -16.99 14.66 9.19
N GLN A 47 -17.52 14.46 7.97
CA GLN A 47 -18.94 14.51 7.68
C GLN A 47 -19.66 13.19 8.02
N ASN A 48 -18.94 12.06 7.93
CA ASN A 48 -19.47 10.74 8.22
C ASN A 48 -19.01 10.25 9.61
N LYS A 49 -19.90 9.63 10.39
CA LYS A 49 -19.54 9.05 11.72
C LYS A 49 -18.66 7.80 11.62
N THR A 50 -18.32 7.38 10.41
CA THR A 50 -17.59 6.18 10.03
C THR A 50 -16.34 6.57 9.24
N MET A 51 -15.19 5.94 9.52
CA MET A 51 -13.98 6.13 8.72
C MET A 51 -14.13 5.35 7.39
N GLU A 52 -14.69 6.00 6.39
CA GLU A 52 -15.03 5.39 5.10
C GLU A 52 -13.89 5.45 4.08
N GLN A 53 -13.01 6.45 4.18
CA GLN A 53 -11.93 6.63 3.20
C GLN A 53 -10.54 6.61 3.86
N GLY A 54 -9.65 5.75 3.32
CA GLY A 54 -8.25 5.70 3.69
C GLY A 54 -7.45 6.79 2.96
N GLY A 55 -6.77 7.66 3.70
CA GLY A 55 -5.87 8.68 3.14
C GLY A 55 -4.43 8.20 2.95
N SER A 56 -4.16 6.89 2.93
CA SER A 56 -2.79 6.35 2.87
C SER A 56 -2.42 5.90 1.47
N THR A 57 -1.28 6.35 0.96
CA THR A 57 -0.72 5.95 -0.35
C THR A 57 -0.20 4.52 -0.32
N ILE A 58 -0.07 3.89 -1.49
CA ILE A 58 0.54 2.56 -1.63
C ILE A 58 1.93 2.51 -0.99
N THR A 59 2.74 3.57 -1.16
CA THR A 59 4.09 3.64 -0.58
C THR A 59 4.06 3.70 0.96
N GLN A 60 3.12 4.41 1.57
CA GLN A 60 2.93 4.39 3.02
C GLN A 60 2.49 3.02 3.52
N GLN A 61 1.60 2.35 2.77
CA GLN A 61 1.17 1.00 3.10
C GLN A 61 2.33 0.01 2.97
N LEU A 62 3.16 0.11 1.94
CA LEU A 62 4.39 -0.67 1.80
C LEU A 62 5.31 -0.45 3.00
N ALA A 63 5.56 0.81 3.38
CA ALA A 63 6.38 1.13 4.54
C ALA A 63 5.84 0.49 5.83
N ARG A 64 4.51 0.53 6.03
CA ARG A 64 3.85 -0.13 7.17
C ARG A 64 4.10 -1.64 7.17
N ASN A 65 3.89 -2.31 6.03
CA ASN A 65 3.99 -3.77 5.96
C ASN A 65 5.43 -4.29 6.14
N VAL A 66 6.43 -3.52 5.70
CA VAL A 66 7.84 -3.99 5.69
C VAL A 66 8.61 -3.56 6.93
N TYR A 67 8.39 -2.35 7.45
CA TYR A 67 9.28 -1.75 8.45
C TYR A 67 8.65 -1.50 9.83
N LEU A 68 7.32 -1.55 9.95
CA LEU A 68 6.62 -1.08 11.15
C LEU A 68 5.78 -2.17 11.79
N SER A 69 5.52 -2.01 13.10
CA SER A 69 4.50 -2.80 13.79
C SER A 69 3.10 -2.44 13.28
N HIS A 70 2.10 -3.27 13.58
CA HIS A 70 0.72 -3.02 13.20
C HIS A 70 -0.05 -2.12 14.21
N ASP A 71 0.63 -1.58 15.22
CA ASP A 71 0.03 -0.80 16.32
C ASP A 71 -0.52 0.53 15.85
N ARG A 72 -1.82 0.80 15.97
CA ARG A 72 -2.43 2.03 15.45
C ARG A 72 -2.13 3.26 16.30
N THR A 73 -0.92 3.81 16.20
CA THR A 73 -0.49 5.05 16.87
C THR A 73 -0.14 6.17 15.90
N TYR A 74 -0.23 7.43 16.37
CA TYR A 74 0.20 8.61 15.60
C TYR A 74 1.70 8.58 15.26
N ASN A 75 2.54 8.15 16.21
CA ASN A 75 3.98 8.03 16.00
C ASN A 75 4.30 7.05 14.86
N ARG A 76 3.64 5.88 14.85
CA ARG A 76 3.79 4.92 13.75
C ARG A 76 3.32 5.53 12.43
N LYS A 77 2.22 6.30 12.42
CA LYS A 77 1.74 6.95 11.19
C LYS A 77 2.73 8.00 10.67
N LEU A 78 3.40 8.73 11.56
CA LEU A 78 4.49 9.63 11.17
C LEU A 78 5.69 8.85 10.62
N SER A 79 6.04 7.70 11.22
CA SER A 79 7.08 6.82 10.67
C SER A 79 6.75 6.33 9.26
N GLU A 80 5.49 5.99 8.96
CA GLU A 80 5.07 5.63 7.59
C GLU A 80 5.41 6.73 6.58
N LEU A 81 5.15 8.01 6.92
CA LEU A 81 5.46 9.15 6.04
C LEU A 81 6.97 9.25 5.77
N ILE A 82 7.79 9.11 6.81
CA ILE A 82 9.25 9.20 6.72
C ILE A 82 9.81 8.05 5.88
N TYR A 83 9.35 6.82 6.11
CA TYR A 83 9.79 5.67 5.33
C TYR A 83 9.29 5.72 3.89
N ALA A 84 8.04 6.13 3.65
CA ALA A 84 7.50 6.28 2.30
C ALA A 84 8.34 7.26 1.47
N TYR A 85 8.70 8.41 2.05
CA TYR A 85 9.59 9.37 1.42
C TYR A 85 10.97 8.75 1.08
N GLN A 86 11.56 7.98 1.99
CA GLN A 86 12.84 7.31 1.74
C GLN A 86 12.75 6.24 0.65
N ILE A 87 11.64 5.51 0.57
CA ILE A 87 11.39 4.50 -0.47
C ILE A 87 11.32 5.19 -1.84
N GLU A 88 10.52 6.24 -1.98
CA GLU A 88 10.32 6.97 -3.23
C GLU A 88 11.57 7.64 -3.75
N ARG A 89 12.50 8.01 -2.85
CA ARG A 89 13.82 8.52 -3.26
C ARG A 89 14.75 7.45 -3.83
N LYS A 90 14.52 6.18 -3.51
CA LYS A 90 15.43 5.06 -3.83
C LYS A 90 14.86 4.09 -4.86
N LYS A 91 13.55 4.15 -5.11
CA LYS A 91 12.80 3.17 -5.90
C LYS A 91 11.89 3.89 -6.89
N SER A 92 11.85 3.35 -8.10
CA SER A 92 10.90 3.76 -9.13
C SER A 92 9.48 3.27 -8.82
N LYS A 93 8.45 3.90 -9.39
CA LYS A 93 7.05 3.49 -9.19
C LYS A 93 6.78 2.02 -9.49
N PRO A 94 7.31 1.44 -10.60
CA PRO A 94 7.13 0.01 -10.85
C PRO A 94 7.81 -0.89 -9.81
N GLU A 95 9.00 -0.51 -9.30
CA GLU A 95 9.65 -1.26 -8.21
C GLU A 95 8.84 -1.18 -6.91
N ILE A 96 8.26 -0.02 -6.61
CA ILE A 96 7.41 0.17 -5.43
C ILE A 96 6.18 -0.71 -5.51
N MET A 97 5.52 -0.75 -6.68
CA MET A 97 4.35 -1.61 -6.90
C MET A 97 4.72 -3.09 -6.76
N GLU A 98 5.84 -3.53 -7.36
CA GLU A 98 6.33 -4.90 -7.20
C GLU A 98 6.56 -5.25 -5.73
N LEU A 99 7.26 -4.40 -4.98
CA LEU A 99 7.51 -4.60 -3.56
C LEU A 99 6.20 -4.65 -2.76
N TYR A 100 5.27 -3.75 -3.07
CA TYR A 100 3.96 -3.68 -2.42
C TYR A 100 3.16 -4.98 -2.63
N LEU A 101 3.03 -5.46 -3.87
CA LEU A 101 2.30 -6.68 -4.19
C LEU A 101 2.88 -7.93 -3.49
N ASN A 102 4.18 -7.91 -3.18
CA ASN A 102 4.85 -9.00 -2.46
C ASN A 102 4.82 -8.85 -0.93
N ALA A 103 4.48 -7.67 -0.40
CA ALA A 103 4.56 -7.39 1.02
C ALA A 103 3.20 -7.14 1.69
N ILE A 104 2.16 -6.77 0.93
CA ILE A 104 0.84 -6.46 1.48
C ILE A 104 0.26 -7.67 2.22
N TYR A 105 -0.26 -7.42 3.43
CA TYR A 105 -0.91 -8.43 4.26
C TYR A 105 -2.38 -8.63 3.88
N PHE A 106 -2.77 -9.87 3.58
CA PHE A 106 -4.13 -10.27 3.22
C PHE A 106 -4.85 -11.06 4.33
N SER A 107 -4.49 -10.85 5.60
CA SER A 107 -4.97 -11.67 6.74
C SER A 107 -4.44 -13.12 6.72
N ASN A 108 -4.69 -13.87 7.80
CA ASN A 108 -4.32 -15.29 7.93
C ASN A 108 -2.83 -15.62 7.71
N GLY A 109 -1.92 -14.68 8.03
CA GLY A 109 -0.49 -14.86 7.77
C GLY A 109 -0.11 -14.81 6.28
N ALA A 110 -1.04 -14.48 5.37
CA ALA A 110 -0.77 -14.38 3.95
C ALA A 110 -0.17 -13.01 3.60
N TYR A 111 1.15 -12.98 3.41
CA TYR A 111 1.89 -11.79 2.95
C TYR A 111 2.22 -11.91 1.48
N GLY A 112 1.80 -10.92 0.71
CA GLY A 112 1.92 -10.88 -0.73
C GLY A 112 0.81 -11.64 -1.46
N ILE A 113 0.55 -11.20 -2.69
CA ILE A 113 -0.61 -11.67 -3.45
C ILE A 113 -0.52 -13.13 -3.87
N GLU A 114 0.68 -13.63 -4.13
CA GLU A 114 0.86 -15.05 -4.44
C GLU A 114 0.48 -15.93 -3.25
N ALA A 115 0.95 -15.58 -2.05
CA ALA A 115 0.61 -16.30 -0.83
C ALA A 115 -0.90 -16.23 -0.56
N ALA A 116 -1.53 -15.08 -0.77
CA ALA A 116 -2.97 -14.90 -0.62
C ALA A 116 -3.75 -15.75 -1.63
N SER A 117 -3.35 -15.75 -2.90
CA SER A 117 -3.99 -16.57 -3.94
C SER A 117 -3.96 -18.05 -3.60
N GLN A 118 -2.80 -18.57 -3.17
CA GLN A 118 -2.67 -19.97 -2.74
C GLN A 118 -3.47 -20.29 -1.47
N TYR A 119 -3.65 -19.33 -0.56
CA TYR A 119 -4.39 -19.57 0.67
C TYR A 119 -5.92 -19.53 0.47
N TYR A 120 -6.42 -18.62 -0.35
CA TYR A 120 -7.86 -18.38 -0.50
C TYR A 120 -8.52 -19.09 -1.68
N LEU A 121 -7.78 -19.39 -2.74
CA LEU A 121 -8.35 -19.86 -4.02
C LEU A 121 -7.95 -21.29 -4.37
N LYS A 122 -7.14 -21.95 -3.55
CA LYS A 122 -6.61 -23.28 -3.79
C LYS A 122 -6.87 -24.20 -2.60
#